data_AF-A0A661CVC9-F1
#
_entry.id   AF-A0A661CVC9-F1
#
_cell.length_a   1.000
_cell.length_b   1.000
_cell.length_c   1.000
_cell.angle_alpha   90.00
_cell.angle_beta   90.00
_cell.angle_gamma   90.00
#
_symmetry.space_group_name_H-M   'P 1'
#
loop_
_entity.id
_entity.type
_entity.pdbx_description
1 polymer ?
#
loop_
_entity_poly.entity_id
_entity_poly.type
_entity_poly.pdbx_seq_one_letter_code
_entity_poly.pdbx_strand_id
1 'polypeptide(L)'
;MTLTLLRILKIASFLGFLWFPIFSFASEWLHLSTDNFRFIYQKQHQALLPRIIIGAEVSLHSLKQIFQYQPTEIITVIIRDYQDTGSGRATALPHNTVTLDVAPFDQGDYESTRFDDQFLWLFSHELVHIVIGDQASPTQARLRRIFGKVMPIKHSPLTLPFSLLTNQGRFTPTWYQEGIAVFMETWFSGGYGRVLGSYDEMYFRTLTYENAPWLAWGDVDFNDDSFLLGSTAYLYGTRFMSHLAIQYGLQGLLQWVRLDPKPGHIHFQTKFQQVFGTSLENAWALFLSKEKQFQLQNLKRIQKYPLSATQKITAPLGWVTRGYQNRDNSILLASLRPHHFTAIEQLDLNTGELKEIHTLATPALIQVASTAFDQQKGFLFFTTHNERGYRDLWAVDINNGESKRLFQDARIGNLAINPQTHALWGIQIRHSQSALVMSSFPYQQISPKILLPVGTILGHLQIHPNG
;
A
#
# COMPACT_ATOMS: atom_id res chain seq x y z
N MET A 1 27.18 -23.63 0.77
CA MET A 1 25.94 -24.38 0.45
C MET A 1 26.10 -24.94 -0.96
N THR A 2 26.09 -26.26 -1.14
CA THR A 2 26.41 -26.90 -2.43
C THR A 2 25.26 -26.76 -3.44
N LEU A 3 25.57 -26.63 -4.73
CA LEU A 3 24.59 -26.49 -5.83
C LEU A 3 23.49 -27.56 -5.83
N THR A 4 23.80 -28.74 -5.30
CA THR A 4 22.89 -29.88 -5.16
C THR A 4 21.76 -29.61 -4.17
N LEU A 5 22.06 -28.94 -3.03
CA LEU A 5 21.07 -28.60 -2.01
C LEU A 5 20.08 -27.55 -2.56
N LEU A 6 20.58 -26.59 -3.33
CA LEU A 6 19.77 -25.54 -3.97
C LEU A 6 18.79 -26.12 -5.01
N ARG A 7 19.21 -27.13 -5.77
CA ARG A 7 18.35 -27.84 -6.73
C ARG A 7 17.25 -28.65 -6.02
N ILE A 8 17.59 -29.34 -4.94
CA ILE A 8 16.61 -30.11 -4.15
C ILE A 8 15.57 -29.18 -3.51
N LEU A 9 16.00 -28.03 -2.98
CA LEU A 9 15.09 -26.99 -2.45
C LEU A 9 14.16 -26.40 -3.53
N LYS A 10 14.67 -26.15 -4.74
CA LYS A 10 13.85 -25.68 -5.87
C LYS A 10 12.82 -26.72 -6.32
N ILE A 11 13.19 -28.00 -6.39
CA ILE A 11 12.29 -29.10 -6.77
C ILE A 11 11.22 -29.33 -5.68
N ALA A 12 11.59 -29.29 -4.40
CA ALA A 12 10.65 -29.40 -3.29
C ALA A 12 9.66 -28.22 -3.24
N SER A 13 10.14 -26.99 -3.52
CA SER A 13 9.30 -25.79 -3.61
C SER A 13 8.35 -25.83 -4.81
N PHE A 14 8.78 -26.40 -5.95
CA PHE A 14 7.96 -26.55 -7.15
C PHE A 14 6.89 -27.64 -6.99
N LEU A 15 7.22 -28.76 -6.34
CA LEU A 15 6.26 -29.83 -6.02
C LEU A 15 5.22 -29.39 -4.97
N GLY A 16 5.64 -28.62 -3.96
CA GLY A 16 4.72 -28.03 -2.97
C GLY A 16 3.72 -27.04 -3.58
N PHE A 17 4.07 -26.40 -4.70
CA PHE A 17 3.17 -25.52 -5.45
C PHE A 17 2.09 -26.30 -6.24
N LEU A 18 2.44 -27.47 -6.78
CA LEU A 18 1.61 -28.25 -7.69
C LEU A 18 0.59 -29.19 -7.01
N TRP A 19 0.80 -29.56 -5.74
CA TRP A 19 0.17 -30.75 -5.15
C TRP A 19 -0.42 -30.56 -3.75
N PHE A 20 -1.05 -29.42 -3.49
CA PHE A 20 -1.95 -29.29 -2.33
C PHE A 20 -3.41 -29.20 -2.79
N PRO A 21 -4.21 -30.28 -2.63
CA PRO A 21 -5.66 -30.19 -2.70
C PRO A 21 -6.18 -29.28 -1.58
N ILE A 22 -7.36 -28.70 -1.78
CA ILE A 22 -8.11 -27.89 -0.82
C ILE A 22 -8.57 -28.80 0.32
N PHE A 23 -7.65 -29.19 1.21
CA PHE A 23 -7.99 -29.74 2.51
C PHE A 23 -7.75 -28.63 3.53
N SER A 24 -8.85 -28.13 4.10
CA SER A 24 -8.85 -27.29 5.29
C SER A 24 -8.39 -28.15 6.46
N PHE A 25 -7.08 -28.40 6.56
CA PHE A 25 -6.47 -28.69 7.85
C PHE A 25 -6.67 -27.43 8.68
N ALA A 26 -7.27 -27.56 9.87
CA ALA A 26 -7.29 -26.47 10.83
C ALA A 26 -5.85 -25.95 10.96
N SER A 27 -5.60 -24.74 10.47
CA SER A 27 -4.24 -24.22 10.40
C SER A 27 -3.75 -24.04 11.82
N GLU A 28 -2.80 -24.88 12.24
CA GLU A 28 -2.12 -24.72 13.50
C GLU A 28 -1.34 -23.39 13.49
N TRP A 29 -1.69 -22.52 14.44
CA TRP A 29 -0.93 -21.29 14.67
C TRP A 29 0.30 -21.62 15.50
N LEU A 30 1.46 -21.36 14.92
CA LEU A 30 2.76 -21.49 15.54
C LEU A 30 3.23 -20.14 16.06
N HIS A 31 4.18 -20.17 16.99
CA HIS A 31 4.85 -18.96 17.43
C HIS A 31 6.36 -19.13 17.53
N LEU A 32 7.07 -18.03 17.29
CA LEU A 32 8.50 -17.92 17.47
C LEU A 32 8.78 -16.60 18.21
N SER A 33 9.63 -16.63 19.21
CA SER A 33 9.99 -15.44 19.98
C SER A 33 11.45 -15.05 19.77
N THR A 34 11.70 -13.75 19.86
CA THR A 34 13.00 -13.08 19.92
C THR A 34 12.99 -12.19 21.18
N ASP A 35 14.07 -11.46 21.43
CA ASP A 35 14.13 -10.58 22.60
C ASP A 35 13.06 -9.47 22.55
N ASN A 36 12.75 -8.95 21.36
CA ASN A 36 11.80 -7.84 21.20
C ASN A 36 10.44 -8.25 20.64
N PHE A 37 10.35 -9.39 19.95
CA PHE A 37 9.15 -9.78 19.19
C PHE A 37 8.63 -11.18 19.50
N ARG A 38 7.32 -11.35 19.34
CA ARG A 38 6.64 -12.64 19.22
C ARG A 38 5.95 -12.72 17.87
N PHE A 39 6.41 -13.61 17.01
CA PHE A 39 5.82 -13.88 15.70
C PHE A 39 4.77 -14.97 15.83
N ILE A 40 3.55 -14.70 15.37
CA ILE A 40 2.43 -15.65 15.31
C ILE A 40 2.16 -15.92 13.83
N TYR A 41 2.28 -17.17 13.40
CA TYR A 41 2.29 -17.53 11.98
C TYR A 41 1.71 -18.93 11.74
N GLN A 42 1.34 -19.21 10.49
CA GLN A 42 0.93 -20.54 10.04
C GLN A 42 2.09 -21.27 9.39
N LYS A 43 2.14 -22.60 9.47
CA LYS A 43 3.26 -23.43 8.95
C LYS A 43 3.67 -23.08 7.51
N GLN A 44 2.72 -22.74 6.65
CA GLN A 44 2.94 -22.30 5.27
C GLN A 44 3.82 -21.04 5.12
N HIS A 45 3.93 -20.20 6.15
CA HIS A 45 4.73 -18.97 6.13
C HIS A 45 6.16 -19.17 6.64
N GLN A 46 6.53 -20.39 7.06
CA GLN A 46 7.81 -20.66 7.72
C GLN A 46 9.03 -20.27 6.86
N ALA A 47 8.93 -20.38 5.54
CA ALA A 47 10.01 -19.99 4.62
C ALA A 47 10.29 -18.48 4.60
N LEU A 48 9.32 -17.64 5.00
CA LEU A 48 9.45 -16.18 5.02
C LEU A 48 10.01 -15.65 6.34
N LEU A 49 9.85 -16.42 7.42
CA LEU A 49 10.18 -15.98 8.77
C LEU A 49 11.57 -15.39 8.91
N PRO A 50 12.66 -15.98 8.37
CA PRO A 50 13.98 -15.37 8.51
C PRO A 50 14.03 -13.93 7.98
N ARG A 51 13.40 -13.65 6.83
CA ARG A 51 13.40 -12.31 6.22
C ARG A 51 12.51 -11.34 7.01
N ILE A 52 11.35 -11.81 7.49
CA ILE A 52 10.44 -11.01 8.34
C ILE A 52 11.13 -10.65 9.66
N ILE A 53 11.77 -11.61 10.33
CA ILE A 53 12.48 -11.41 11.60
C ILE A 53 13.62 -10.39 11.42
N ILE A 54 14.42 -10.53 10.36
CA ILE A 54 15.50 -9.59 10.05
C ILE A 54 14.94 -8.18 9.82
N GLY A 55 13.89 -8.04 8.99
CA GLY A 55 13.26 -6.75 8.74
C GLY A 55 12.74 -6.10 10.02
N ALA A 56 12.12 -6.88 10.91
CA ALA A 56 11.58 -6.40 12.19
C ALA A 56 12.70 -5.94 13.15
N GLU A 57 13.69 -6.79 13.40
CA GLU A 57 14.76 -6.52 14.37
C GLU A 57 15.68 -5.38 13.92
N VAL A 58 16.05 -5.33 12.63
CA VAL A 58 16.89 -4.25 12.08
C VAL A 58 16.16 -2.90 12.16
N SER A 59 14.88 -2.89 11.80
CA SER A 59 14.06 -1.67 11.86
C SER A 59 13.90 -1.19 13.30
N LEU A 60 13.55 -2.10 14.22
CA LEU A 60 13.39 -1.74 15.63
C LEU A 60 14.71 -1.27 16.25
N HIS A 61 15.81 -1.94 15.98
CA HIS A 61 17.12 -1.55 16.51
C HIS A 61 17.45 -0.10 16.17
N SER A 62 17.26 0.27 14.90
CA SER A 62 17.50 1.63 14.41
C SER A 62 16.53 2.64 15.04
N LEU A 63 15.23 2.30 15.09
CA LEU A 63 14.20 3.17 15.66
C LEU A 63 14.39 3.39 17.17
N LYS A 64 14.83 2.38 17.93
CA LYS A 64 15.14 2.52 19.36
C LYS A 64 16.21 3.58 19.60
N GLN A 65 17.26 3.60 18.78
CA GLN A 65 18.33 4.60 18.87
C GLN A 65 17.83 5.99 18.46
N ILE A 66 17.14 6.08 17.31
CA ILE A 66 16.68 7.34 16.73
C ILE A 66 15.63 8.01 17.60
N PHE A 67 14.72 7.24 18.21
CA PHE A 67 13.65 7.76 19.05
C PHE A 67 13.93 7.66 20.55
N GLN A 68 15.10 7.11 20.97
CA GLN A 68 15.42 6.85 22.38
C GLN A 68 14.30 6.04 23.06
N TYR A 69 13.81 5.05 22.32
CA TYR A 69 12.69 4.22 22.70
C TYR A 69 13.17 2.87 23.20
N GLN A 70 12.54 2.39 24.25
CA GLN A 70 12.67 1.02 24.73
C GLN A 70 11.26 0.42 24.83
N PRO A 71 10.97 -0.71 24.14
CA PRO A 71 9.67 -1.35 24.24
C PRO A 71 9.28 -1.66 25.67
N THR A 72 8.04 -1.32 26.04
CA THR A 72 7.51 -1.62 27.38
C THR A 72 7.01 -3.06 27.51
N GLU A 73 6.82 -3.73 26.37
CA GLU A 73 6.37 -5.11 26.24
C GLU A 73 6.90 -5.71 24.92
N ILE A 74 6.80 -7.04 24.79
CA ILE A 74 7.10 -7.75 23.55
C ILE A 74 6.11 -7.31 22.46
N ILE A 75 6.64 -6.94 21.29
CA ILE A 75 5.83 -6.57 20.13
C ILE A 75 5.33 -7.86 19.46
N THR A 76 4.01 -8.02 19.35
CA THR A 76 3.43 -9.17 18.67
C THR A 76 3.33 -8.91 17.18
N VAL A 77 3.85 -9.82 16.35
CA VAL A 77 3.76 -9.77 14.89
C VAL A 77 2.84 -10.90 14.42
N ILE A 78 1.69 -10.55 13.86
CA ILE A 78 0.71 -11.51 13.32
C ILE A 78 0.90 -11.60 11.82
N ILE A 79 1.25 -12.78 11.32
CA ILE A 79 1.54 -13.05 9.92
C ILE A 79 0.35 -13.79 9.29
N ARG A 80 -0.22 -13.20 8.23
CA ARG A 80 -1.44 -13.69 7.56
C ARG A 80 -1.29 -13.66 6.05
N ASP A 81 -2.08 -14.46 5.36
CA ASP A 81 -2.15 -14.49 3.90
C ASP A 81 -3.63 -14.52 3.46
N TYR A 82 -4.39 -13.47 3.80
CA TYR A 82 -5.85 -13.41 3.58
C TYR A 82 -6.28 -12.54 2.41
N GLN A 83 -5.31 -11.94 1.72
CA GLN A 83 -5.56 -11.07 0.57
C GLN A 83 -4.41 -11.17 -0.43
N ASP A 84 -4.66 -10.73 -1.66
CA ASP A 84 -3.71 -10.84 -2.77
C ASP A 84 -2.76 -9.66 -2.92
N THR A 85 -2.88 -8.67 -2.05
CA THR A 85 -2.01 -7.50 -1.99
C THR A 85 -1.36 -7.43 -0.61
N GLY A 86 -0.05 -7.24 -0.59
CA GLY A 86 0.67 -7.04 0.67
C GLY A 86 0.13 -5.83 1.43
N SER A 87 0.02 -5.95 2.75
CA SER A 87 -0.32 -4.81 3.61
C SER A 87 0.28 -4.97 5.02
N GLY A 88 0.38 -3.85 5.73
CA GLY A 88 0.81 -3.81 7.12
C GLY A 88 -0.11 -2.91 7.94
N ARG A 89 -0.16 -3.19 9.25
CA ARG A 89 -0.80 -2.31 10.21
C ARG A 89 -0.20 -2.50 11.59
N ALA A 90 0.14 -1.40 12.23
CA ALA A 90 0.56 -1.36 13.63
C ALA A 90 -0.47 -0.70 14.55
N THR A 91 -0.47 -1.14 15.80
CA THR A 91 -1.19 -0.49 16.90
C THR A 91 -0.42 -0.69 18.20
N ALA A 92 -0.35 0.36 19.02
CA ALA A 92 0.14 0.26 20.40
C ALA A 92 -0.98 -0.08 21.40
N LEU A 93 -2.23 -0.25 20.95
CA LEU A 93 -3.41 -0.53 21.78
C LEU A 93 -4.06 -1.88 21.46
N PRO A 94 -4.50 -2.66 22.48
CA PRO A 94 -4.09 -2.56 23.88
C PRO A 94 -2.65 -3.09 24.10
N HIS A 95 -2.12 -3.82 23.12
CA HIS A 95 -0.75 -4.33 23.11
C HIS A 95 -0.05 -3.90 21.82
N ASN A 96 1.27 -3.74 21.88
CA ASN A 96 2.09 -3.48 20.70
C ASN A 96 1.94 -4.64 19.72
N THR A 97 1.23 -4.39 18.62
CA THR A 97 0.88 -5.41 17.63
C THR A 97 1.13 -4.86 16.24
N VAL A 98 1.85 -5.63 15.43
CA VAL A 98 1.99 -5.44 13.99
C VAL A 98 1.30 -6.59 13.30
N THR A 99 0.41 -6.31 12.36
CA THR A 99 -0.23 -7.31 11.50
C THR A 99 0.32 -7.18 10.09
N LEU A 100 0.68 -8.31 9.48
CA LEU A 100 1.27 -8.38 8.16
C LEU A 100 0.44 -9.31 7.29
N ASP A 101 -0.01 -8.80 6.15
CA ASP A 101 -0.50 -9.62 5.05
C ASP A 101 0.65 -9.83 4.08
N VAL A 102 1.17 -11.06 4.05
CA VAL A 102 2.48 -11.39 3.46
C VAL A 102 2.45 -11.59 1.94
N ALA A 103 1.32 -11.35 1.28
CA ALA A 103 1.31 -11.27 -0.17
C ALA A 103 2.35 -10.23 -0.67
N PRO A 104 2.92 -10.41 -1.86
CA PRO A 104 3.73 -9.38 -2.47
C PRO A 104 2.94 -8.07 -2.52
N PHE A 105 3.58 -6.95 -2.17
CA PHE A 105 2.94 -5.65 -2.40
C PHE A 105 2.77 -5.47 -3.89
N ASP A 106 1.60 -4.98 -4.29
CA ASP A 106 1.43 -4.56 -5.67
C ASP A 106 2.32 -3.33 -5.86
N GLN A 107 3.32 -3.43 -6.75
CA GLN A 107 3.93 -2.23 -7.30
C GLN A 107 2.95 -1.73 -8.35
N GLY A 108 1.82 -1.21 -7.85
CA GLY A 108 0.74 -0.73 -8.67
C GLY A 108 1.24 0.30 -9.66
N ASP A 109 0.42 0.53 -10.68
CA ASP A 109 0.63 1.57 -11.67
C ASP A 109 1.02 2.91 -10.99
N TYR A 110 1.76 3.75 -11.73
CA TYR A 110 2.19 5.09 -11.32
C TYR A 110 3.31 5.18 -10.26
N GLU A 111 4.01 4.09 -9.94
CA GLU A 111 5.16 4.08 -8.99
C GLU A 111 4.82 4.69 -7.61
N SER A 112 3.55 4.57 -7.18
CA SER A 112 3.03 5.20 -5.96
C SER A 112 3.63 4.61 -4.67
N THR A 113 4.16 3.40 -4.74
CA THR A 113 4.90 2.73 -3.66
C THR A 113 6.24 2.23 -4.19
N ARG A 114 7.33 2.58 -3.51
CA ARG A 114 8.70 2.20 -3.89
C ARG A 114 9.45 1.67 -2.67
N PHE A 115 10.08 0.52 -2.84
CA PHE A 115 10.91 -0.11 -1.81
C PHE A 115 11.93 -1.06 -2.45
N ASP A 116 13.07 -1.24 -1.78
CA ASP A 116 14.10 -2.22 -2.17
C ASP A 116 13.81 -3.60 -1.57
N ASP A 117 13.39 -3.63 -0.30
CA ASP A 117 13.00 -4.83 0.41
C ASP A 117 11.65 -4.61 1.09
N GLN A 118 10.65 -5.41 0.71
CA GLN A 118 9.28 -5.30 1.19
C GLN A 118 9.18 -5.29 2.72
N PHE A 119 9.86 -6.22 3.40
CA PHE A 119 9.69 -6.38 4.84
C PHE A 119 10.47 -5.33 5.62
N LEU A 120 11.69 -4.99 5.18
CA LEU A 120 12.44 -3.90 5.79
C LEU A 120 11.68 -2.57 5.65
N TRP A 121 11.20 -2.25 4.45
CA TRP A 121 10.40 -1.05 4.20
C TRP A 121 9.14 -1.04 5.07
N LEU A 122 8.37 -2.13 5.09
CA LEU A 122 7.14 -2.22 5.86
C LEU A 122 7.38 -2.07 7.37
N PHE A 123 8.38 -2.76 7.93
CA PHE A 123 8.69 -2.62 9.35
C PHE A 123 9.26 -1.25 9.71
N SER A 124 10.03 -0.63 8.81
CA SER A 124 10.52 0.74 9.01
C SER A 124 9.39 1.76 9.07
N HIS A 125 8.27 1.48 8.40
CA HIS A 125 7.03 2.24 8.49
C HIS A 125 6.22 1.87 9.75
N GLU A 126 5.77 0.62 9.86
CA GLU A 126 4.82 0.18 10.88
C GLU A 126 5.36 0.30 12.31
N LEU A 127 6.66 0.09 12.51
CA LEU A 127 7.25 0.23 13.85
C LEU A 127 7.35 1.68 14.30
N VAL A 128 7.26 2.67 13.40
CA VAL A 128 7.16 4.08 13.80
C VAL A 128 5.86 4.30 14.58
N HIS A 129 4.75 3.72 14.12
CA HIS A 129 3.46 3.78 14.84
C HIS A 129 3.55 3.15 16.23
N ILE A 130 4.30 2.06 16.39
CA ILE A 130 4.59 1.48 17.72
C ILE A 130 5.44 2.42 18.56
N VAL A 131 6.53 2.94 18.00
CA VAL A 131 7.48 3.79 18.72
C VAL A 131 6.83 5.07 19.22
N ILE A 132 6.02 5.76 18.38
CA ILE A 132 5.34 7.00 18.78
C ILE A 132 4.13 6.73 19.68
N GLY A 133 3.44 5.61 19.49
CA GLY A 133 2.24 5.25 20.26
C GLY A 133 2.54 4.60 21.61
N ASP A 134 3.63 3.85 21.73
CA ASP A 134 4.01 3.16 22.98
C ASP A 134 4.88 4.02 23.89
N GLN A 135 5.50 5.08 23.39
CA GLN A 135 6.14 6.05 24.28
C GLN A 135 5.13 6.63 25.30
N ALA A 136 5.62 6.89 26.51
CA ALA A 136 4.78 7.28 27.64
C ALA A 136 5.48 8.30 28.53
N SER A 137 4.75 9.34 28.93
CA SER A 137 5.20 10.23 29.99
C SER A 137 5.20 9.49 31.33
N PRO A 138 5.91 9.99 32.37
CA PRO A 138 5.90 9.37 33.69
C PRO A 138 4.48 9.17 34.26
N THR A 139 3.57 10.10 33.95
CA THR A 139 2.15 10.01 34.36
C THR A 139 1.44 8.87 33.62
N GLN A 140 1.58 8.78 32.30
CA GLN A 140 0.99 7.69 31.52
C GLN A 140 1.56 6.34 31.94
N ALA A 141 2.86 6.24 32.19
CA ALA A 141 3.49 5.00 32.65
C ALA A 141 2.91 4.51 33.99
N ARG A 142 2.60 5.42 34.94
CA ARG A 142 1.91 5.06 36.18
C ARG A 142 0.48 4.58 35.93
N LEU A 143 -0.26 5.27 35.08
CA LEU A 143 -1.64 4.89 34.73
C LEU A 143 -1.70 3.54 34.01
N ARG A 144 -0.76 3.26 33.11
CA ARG A 144 -0.63 1.97 32.43
C ARG A 144 -0.34 0.81 33.38
N ARG A 145 0.30 1.04 34.55
CA ARG A 145 0.47 -0.01 35.56
C ARG A 145 -0.84 -0.41 36.24
N ILE A 146 -1.82 0.49 36.29
CA ILE A 146 -3.12 0.26 36.92
C ILE A 146 -4.13 -0.27 35.90
N PHE A 147 -4.22 0.40 34.75
CA PHE A 147 -5.28 0.17 33.76
C PHE A 147 -4.80 -0.57 32.51
N GLY A 148 -3.49 -0.77 32.35
CA GLY A 148 -2.92 -1.15 31.06
C GLY A 148 -3.06 -0.03 30.02
N LYS A 149 -2.84 -0.39 28.76
CA LYS A 149 -3.15 0.47 27.61
C LYS A 149 -4.59 0.20 27.20
N VAL A 150 -5.48 1.17 27.45
CA VAL A 150 -6.92 0.96 27.25
C VAL A 150 -7.30 1.19 25.79
N MET A 151 -7.85 0.17 25.15
CA MET A 151 -8.44 0.29 23.81
C MET A 151 -9.82 0.93 23.90
N PRO A 152 -10.14 1.93 23.05
CA PRO A 152 -11.48 2.51 23.02
C PRO A 152 -12.47 1.51 22.41
N ILE A 153 -13.58 1.27 23.11
CA ILE A 153 -14.63 0.32 22.71
C ILE A 153 -15.92 1.09 22.48
N LYS A 154 -16.49 0.98 21.26
CA LYS A 154 -17.74 1.69 20.88
C LYS A 154 -18.90 1.42 21.83
N HIS A 155 -19.04 0.18 22.31
CA HIS A 155 -20.10 -0.23 23.23
C HIS A 155 -19.83 0.13 24.70
N SER A 156 -18.66 0.70 25.01
CA SER A 156 -18.30 1.16 26.36
C SER A 156 -17.55 2.50 26.25
N PRO A 157 -18.27 3.63 26.03
CA PRO A 157 -17.66 4.93 25.77
C PRO A 157 -16.79 5.44 26.92
N LEU A 158 -17.01 4.94 28.14
CA LEU A 158 -16.17 5.24 29.31
C LEU A 158 -14.71 4.82 29.12
N THR A 159 -14.40 3.91 28.18
CA THR A 159 -13.03 3.53 27.83
C THR A 159 -12.24 4.65 27.15
N LEU A 160 -12.89 5.63 26.50
CA LEU A 160 -12.23 6.69 25.75
C LEU A 160 -11.37 7.62 26.64
N PRO A 161 -11.87 8.17 27.76
CA PRO A 161 -11.04 8.92 28.70
C PRO A 161 -9.81 8.13 29.18
N PHE A 162 -9.96 6.86 29.53
CA PHE A 162 -8.81 6.03 29.94
C PHE A 162 -7.84 5.76 28.79
N SER A 163 -8.34 5.62 27.56
CA SER A 163 -7.50 5.48 26.37
C SER A 163 -6.66 6.74 26.13
N LEU A 164 -7.26 7.93 26.21
CA LEU A 164 -6.55 9.21 26.12
C LEU A 164 -5.48 9.35 27.20
N LEU A 165 -5.79 8.93 28.43
CA LEU A 165 -4.87 9.00 29.56
C LEU A 165 -3.75 7.96 29.51
N THR A 166 -3.97 6.83 28.83
CA THR A 166 -2.98 5.73 28.77
C THR A 166 -2.23 5.70 27.44
N ASN A 167 -2.72 6.31 26.36
CA ASN A 167 -2.04 6.33 25.06
C ASN A 167 -2.34 7.62 24.27
N GLN A 168 -1.71 8.71 24.67
CA GLN A 168 -1.86 10.03 24.05
C GLN A 168 -1.38 10.06 22.60
N GLY A 169 -0.25 9.39 22.29
CA GLY A 169 0.34 9.39 20.95
C GLY A 169 -0.61 8.85 19.87
N ARG A 170 -1.53 7.95 20.24
CA ARG A 170 -2.56 7.45 19.31
C ARG A 170 -3.53 8.52 18.81
N PHE A 171 -3.75 9.59 19.57
CA PHE A 171 -4.77 10.60 19.32
C PHE A 171 -4.22 11.88 18.65
N THR A 172 -3.09 11.78 17.97
CA THR A 172 -2.60 12.82 17.05
C THR A 172 -3.24 12.67 15.66
N PRO A 173 -3.25 13.71 14.81
CA PRO A 173 -3.74 13.61 13.43
C PRO A 173 -3.11 12.46 12.63
N THR A 174 -3.85 11.95 11.64
CA THR A 174 -3.39 10.86 10.76
C THR A 174 -2.22 11.31 9.91
N TRP A 175 -2.27 12.49 9.31
CA TRP A 175 -1.13 13.04 8.56
C TRP A 175 0.16 13.14 9.40
N TYR A 176 0.02 13.35 10.71
CA TYR A 176 1.16 13.40 11.62
C TYR A 176 1.77 12.01 11.83
N GLN A 177 0.94 10.99 12.08
CA GLN A 177 1.37 9.60 12.28
C GLN A 177 1.95 9.01 10.98
N GLU A 178 1.21 9.10 9.88
CA GLU A 178 1.64 8.58 8.58
C GLU A 178 2.80 9.38 8.00
N GLY A 179 2.79 10.71 8.17
CA GLY A 179 3.83 11.58 7.65
C GLY A 179 5.22 11.24 8.18
N ILE A 180 5.35 10.99 9.49
CA ILE A 180 6.63 10.56 10.07
C ILE A 180 6.96 9.12 9.67
N ALA A 181 6.00 8.21 9.59
CA ALA A 181 6.25 6.83 9.17
C ALA A 181 6.81 6.76 7.73
N VAL A 182 6.22 7.50 6.79
CA VAL A 182 6.71 7.64 5.40
C VAL A 182 8.05 8.36 5.31
N PHE A 183 8.29 9.33 6.19
CA PHE A 183 9.59 10.00 6.25
C PHE A 183 10.68 9.00 6.68
N MET A 184 10.41 8.22 7.74
CA MET A 184 11.36 7.24 8.28
C MET A 184 11.62 6.08 7.33
N GLU A 185 10.59 5.53 6.66
CA GLU A 185 10.82 4.46 5.67
C GLU A 185 11.73 4.91 4.52
N THR A 186 11.55 6.17 4.06
CA THR A 186 12.33 6.72 2.96
C THR A 186 13.76 6.98 3.42
N TRP A 187 13.92 7.49 4.64
CA TRP A 187 15.23 7.69 5.26
C TRP A 187 15.99 6.36 5.43
N PHE A 188 15.31 5.31 5.90
CA PHE A 188 15.92 4.00 6.14
C PHE A 188 16.31 3.29 4.84
N SER A 189 15.58 3.57 3.77
CA SER A 189 15.88 3.05 2.43
C SER A 189 16.90 3.92 1.68
N GLY A 190 17.70 4.73 2.38
CA GLY A 190 18.75 5.56 1.76
C GLY A 190 18.22 6.65 0.82
N GLY A 191 16.96 7.08 1.00
CA GLY A 191 16.26 8.00 0.10
C GLY A 191 15.40 7.31 -0.96
N TYR A 192 15.48 5.98 -1.11
CA TYR A 192 14.63 5.23 -2.03
C TYR A 192 13.27 4.90 -1.39
N GLY A 193 12.38 5.89 -1.36
CA GLY A 193 11.03 5.76 -0.78
C GLY A 193 10.07 6.83 -1.28
N ARG A 194 8.84 6.83 -0.75
CA ARG A 194 7.72 7.64 -1.26
C ARG A 194 7.99 9.14 -1.23
N VAL A 195 8.73 9.66 -0.23
CA VAL A 195 9.04 11.11 -0.13
C VAL A 195 9.64 11.67 -1.41
N LEU A 196 10.55 10.92 -2.03
CA LEU A 196 11.27 11.32 -3.25
C LEU A 196 10.69 10.65 -4.51
N GLY A 197 9.46 10.13 -4.40
CA GLY A 197 8.74 9.45 -5.47
C GLY A 197 8.24 10.41 -6.54
N SER A 198 8.15 9.90 -7.77
CA SER A 198 7.56 10.59 -8.93
C SER A 198 6.08 10.90 -8.72
N TYR A 199 5.38 10.05 -7.96
CA TYR A 199 3.97 10.19 -7.62
C TYR A 199 3.68 11.39 -6.71
N ASP A 200 4.43 11.54 -5.61
CA ASP A 200 4.35 12.71 -4.73
C ASP A 200 4.65 14.02 -5.49
N GLU A 201 5.71 14.02 -6.31
CA GLU A 201 6.05 15.18 -7.15
C GLU A 201 4.94 15.50 -8.17
N MET A 202 4.33 14.48 -8.77
CA MET A 202 3.19 14.66 -9.67
C MET A 202 2.03 15.35 -8.93
N TYR A 203 1.67 14.88 -7.74
CA TYR A 203 0.54 15.43 -6.98
C TYR A 203 0.69 16.93 -6.70
N PHE A 204 1.78 17.36 -6.05
CA PHE A 204 1.97 18.77 -5.71
C PHE A 204 2.21 19.66 -6.95
N ARG A 205 2.84 19.11 -7.99
CA ARG A 205 2.99 19.82 -9.27
C ARG A 205 1.66 20.05 -9.95
N THR A 206 0.77 19.05 -9.96
CA THR A 206 -0.58 19.17 -10.53
C THR A 206 -1.39 20.23 -9.77
N LEU A 207 -1.40 20.20 -8.44
CA LEU A 207 -2.08 21.23 -7.64
C LEU A 207 -1.59 22.65 -7.97
N THR A 208 -0.28 22.81 -8.18
CA THR A 208 0.31 24.09 -8.58
C THR A 208 -0.10 24.49 -9.99
N TYR A 209 -0.02 23.54 -10.94
CA TYR A 209 -0.29 23.76 -12.36
C TYR A 209 -1.74 24.15 -12.60
N GLU A 210 -2.68 23.47 -11.93
CA GLU A 210 -4.12 23.72 -12.05
C GLU A 210 -4.60 24.86 -11.16
N ASN A 211 -3.72 25.44 -10.33
CA ASN A 211 -4.05 26.41 -9.29
C ASN A 211 -5.19 25.92 -8.37
N ALA A 212 -5.16 24.62 -8.05
CA ALA A 212 -6.09 23.97 -7.14
C ALA A 212 -5.85 24.45 -5.69
N PRO A 213 -6.87 24.38 -4.81
CA PRO A 213 -6.72 24.72 -3.40
C PRO A 213 -5.76 23.75 -2.69
N TRP A 214 -4.92 24.27 -1.79
CA TRP A 214 -4.04 23.48 -0.94
C TRP A 214 -4.65 23.37 0.45
N LEU A 215 -4.49 22.22 1.10
CA LEU A 215 -5.13 21.93 2.37
C LEU A 215 -4.36 22.53 3.56
N ALA A 216 -5.10 23.14 4.50
CA ALA A 216 -4.56 23.49 5.80
C ALA A 216 -4.39 22.23 6.67
N TRP A 217 -3.48 22.26 7.65
CA TRP A 217 -3.16 21.06 8.46
C TRP A 217 -4.39 20.44 9.15
N GLY A 218 -5.38 21.26 9.51
CA GLY A 218 -6.61 20.81 10.18
C GLY A 218 -7.61 20.15 9.23
N ASP A 219 -7.45 20.36 7.92
CA ASP A 219 -8.35 19.86 6.88
C ASP A 219 -7.86 18.56 6.26
N VAL A 220 -6.55 18.25 6.35
CA VAL A 220 -5.93 17.09 5.69
C VAL A 220 -6.60 15.76 6.05
N ASP A 221 -7.03 15.60 7.29
CA ASP A 221 -7.64 14.35 7.76
C ASP A 221 -9.15 14.25 7.45
N PHE A 222 -9.81 15.34 7.07
CA PHE A 222 -11.28 15.43 7.03
C PHE A 222 -11.86 15.92 5.70
N ASN A 223 -11.13 16.74 4.97
CA ASN A 223 -11.56 17.38 3.72
C ASN A 223 -10.74 16.84 2.54
N ASP A 224 -10.73 15.52 2.39
CA ASP A 224 -10.11 14.84 1.25
C ASP A 224 -11.13 14.68 0.12
N ASP A 225 -11.20 15.68 -0.77
CA ASP A 225 -11.97 15.62 -2.02
C ASP A 225 -11.17 15.00 -3.18
N SER A 226 -9.98 14.47 -2.89
CA SER A 226 -9.11 13.84 -3.87
C SER A 226 -9.59 12.45 -4.26
N PHE A 227 -9.36 12.08 -5.52
CA PHE A 227 -9.51 10.69 -5.99
C PHE A 227 -8.56 9.70 -5.30
N LEU A 228 -7.59 10.22 -4.51
CA LEU A 228 -6.58 9.46 -3.79
C LEU A 228 -7.02 8.94 -2.40
N LEU A 229 -8.25 9.23 -1.99
CA LEU A 229 -8.97 8.71 -0.81
C LEU A 229 -8.08 8.17 0.32
N GLY A 230 -7.70 9.04 1.26
CA GLY A 230 -6.91 8.70 2.44
C GLY A 230 -5.39 8.77 2.24
N SER A 231 -4.91 8.80 0.99
CA SER A 231 -3.48 8.99 0.70
C SER A 231 -3.01 10.43 0.93
N THR A 232 -3.92 11.39 0.97
CA THR A 232 -3.63 12.83 1.17
C THR A 232 -2.90 13.08 2.50
N ALA A 233 -3.23 12.32 3.55
CA ALA A 233 -2.54 12.37 4.83
C ALA A 233 -1.05 11.96 4.72
N TYR A 234 -0.74 10.95 3.90
CA TYR A 234 0.63 10.50 3.65
C TYR A 234 1.41 11.57 2.88
N LEU A 235 0.82 12.11 1.80
CA LEU A 235 1.44 13.10 0.91
C LEU A 235 1.76 14.41 1.64
N TYR A 236 0.76 15.05 2.25
CA TYR A 236 0.96 16.30 2.97
C TYR A 236 1.81 16.09 4.23
N GLY A 237 1.52 15.03 4.98
CA GLY A 237 2.24 14.70 6.20
C GLY A 237 3.74 14.55 5.94
N THR A 238 4.11 13.70 4.98
CA THR A 238 5.53 13.40 4.74
C THR A 238 6.29 14.57 4.12
N ARG A 239 5.65 15.34 3.24
CA ARG A 239 6.25 16.58 2.70
C ARG A 239 6.43 17.63 3.79
N PHE A 240 5.48 17.77 4.71
CA PHE A 240 5.65 18.66 5.84
C PHE A 240 6.79 18.19 6.78
N MET A 241 6.87 16.90 7.11
CA MET A 241 8.00 16.37 7.91
C MET A 241 9.34 16.65 7.24
N SER A 242 9.41 16.45 5.92
CA SER A 242 10.60 16.74 5.11
C SER A 242 10.95 18.23 5.12
N HIS A 243 9.95 19.11 4.99
CA HIS A 243 10.13 20.55 5.13
C HIS A 243 10.73 20.91 6.51
N LEU A 244 10.18 20.36 7.60
CA LEU A 244 10.71 20.61 8.94
C LEU A 244 12.15 20.13 9.09
N ALA A 245 12.48 18.94 8.57
CA ALA A 245 13.84 18.41 8.60
C ALA A 245 14.83 19.31 7.83
N ILE A 246 14.41 19.86 6.68
CA ILE A 246 15.24 20.77 5.88
C ILE A 246 15.39 22.14 6.56
N GLN A 247 14.32 22.69 7.14
CA GLN A 247 14.32 24.04 7.72
C GLN A 247 14.93 24.10 9.12
N TYR A 248 14.66 23.10 9.96
CA TYR A 248 14.98 23.10 11.39
C TYR A 248 15.91 21.95 11.80
N GLY A 249 16.33 21.13 10.83
CA GLY A 249 17.19 19.97 11.07
C GLY A 249 16.42 18.74 11.56
N LEU A 250 17.00 17.56 11.34
CA LEU A 250 16.43 16.29 11.78
C LEU A 250 16.20 16.23 13.30
N GLN A 251 17.10 16.83 14.08
CA GLN A 251 16.98 16.83 15.54
C GLN A 251 15.71 17.54 16.01
N GLY A 252 15.36 18.68 15.41
CA GLY A 252 14.12 19.41 15.73
C GLY A 252 12.89 18.59 15.39
N LEU A 253 12.84 17.97 14.20
CA LEU A 253 11.77 17.06 13.81
C LEU A 253 11.60 15.91 14.82
N LEU A 254 12.67 15.20 15.14
CA LEU A 254 12.64 14.10 16.10
C LEU A 254 12.25 14.56 17.51
N GLN A 255 12.69 15.74 17.93
CA GLN A 255 12.32 16.31 19.22
C GLN A 255 10.82 16.62 19.28
N TRP A 256 10.21 17.08 18.20
CA TRP A 256 8.76 17.27 18.13
C TRP A 256 8.00 15.95 18.13
N VAL A 257 8.49 14.93 17.41
CA VAL A 257 7.74 13.67 17.26
C VAL A 257 7.80 12.77 18.50
N ARG A 258 8.96 12.61 19.13
CA ARG A 258 9.13 11.77 20.35
C ARG A 258 8.24 12.25 21.47
N LEU A 259 7.74 11.42 22.38
CA LEU A 259 7.00 11.95 23.51
C LEU A 259 7.95 12.62 24.53
N ASP A 260 7.59 13.78 25.10
CA ASP A 260 8.42 14.47 26.12
C ASP A 260 8.40 13.65 27.45
N PRO A 261 9.55 13.41 28.10
CA PRO A 261 9.61 12.75 29.41
C PRO A 261 9.01 13.57 30.57
N LYS A 262 8.50 14.78 30.34
CA LYS A 262 7.88 15.60 31.39
C LYS A 262 6.54 15.03 31.88
N PRO A 263 6.22 15.19 33.18
CA PRO A 263 4.91 14.84 33.71
C PRO A 263 3.78 15.67 33.06
N GLY A 264 2.66 15.01 32.75
CA GLY A 264 1.45 15.67 32.24
C GLY A 264 1.11 15.32 30.79
N HIS A 265 0.20 16.11 30.23
CA HIS A 265 -0.22 16.04 28.82
C HIS A 265 0.17 17.36 28.15
N ILE A 266 1.05 17.30 27.15
CA ILE A 266 1.36 18.44 26.29
C ILE A 266 0.76 18.16 24.93
N HIS A 267 -0.16 19.01 24.48
CA HIS A 267 -0.76 18.87 23.16
C HIS A 267 0.31 19.05 22.06
N PHE A 268 0.24 18.28 20.98
CA PHE A 268 1.29 18.21 19.97
C PHE A 268 1.60 19.59 19.32
N GLN A 269 0.61 20.47 19.21
CA GLN A 269 0.79 21.86 18.75
C GLN A 269 1.56 22.73 19.75
N THR A 270 1.22 22.64 21.04
CA THR A 270 1.95 23.37 22.08
C THR A 270 3.41 22.94 22.11
N LYS A 271 3.64 21.63 21.94
CA LYS A 271 4.98 21.09 21.82
C LYS A 271 5.70 21.56 20.56
N PHE A 272 5.00 21.61 19.43
CA PHE A 272 5.54 22.16 18.17
C PHE A 272 6.11 23.57 18.41
N GLN A 273 5.32 24.44 19.04
CA GLN A 273 5.74 25.81 19.35
C GLN A 273 6.96 25.87 20.28
N GLN A 274 7.04 24.99 21.28
CA GLN A 274 8.20 24.91 22.17
C GLN A 274 9.48 24.48 21.46
N VAL A 275 9.38 23.59 20.47
CA VAL A 275 10.53 23.04 19.74
C VAL A 275 11.01 24.01 18.65
N PHE A 276 10.08 24.57 17.87
CA PHE A 276 10.42 25.36 16.68
C PHE A 276 10.30 26.88 16.89
N GLY A 277 9.78 27.33 18.02
CA GLY A 277 9.59 28.76 18.31
C GLY A 277 8.52 29.45 17.47
N THR A 278 7.73 28.70 16.69
CA THR A 278 6.65 29.19 15.83
C THR A 278 5.42 28.27 15.95
N SER A 279 4.23 28.78 15.64
CA SER A 279 3.02 27.97 15.67
C SER A 279 2.99 26.96 14.51
N LEU A 280 2.23 25.87 14.68
CA LEU A 280 2.05 24.86 13.64
C LEU A 280 1.41 25.47 12.39
N GLU A 281 0.44 26.37 12.57
CA GLU A 281 -0.25 27.10 11.51
C GLU A 281 0.73 27.90 10.65
N ASN A 282 1.64 28.64 11.29
CA ASN A 282 2.62 29.48 10.59
C ASN A 282 3.65 28.63 9.84
N ALA A 283 4.14 27.56 10.47
CA ALA A 283 5.07 26.64 9.82
C ALA A 283 4.43 25.91 8.64
N TRP A 284 3.16 25.49 8.77
CA TRP A 284 2.41 24.87 7.69
C TRP A 284 2.21 25.85 6.52
N ALA A 285 1.78 27.08 6.79
CA ALA A 285 1.63 28.10 5.76
C ALA A 285 2.96 28.39 5.03
N LEU A 286 4.08 28.43 5.75
CA LEU A 286 5.41 28.56 5.16
C LEU A 286 5.77 27.35 4.29
N PHE A 287 5.45 26.13 4.74
CA PHE A 287 5.60 24.92 3.95
C PHE A 287 4.84 25.01 2.63
N LEU A 288 3.54 25.30 2.66
CA LEU A 288 2.72 25.39 1.44
C LEU A 288 3.29 26.45 0.48
N SER A 289 3.72 27.60 1.00
CA SER A 289 4.32 28.66 0.20
C SER A 289 5.61 28.22 -0.48
N LYS A 290 6.53 27.57 0.26
CA LYS A 290 7.81 27.08 -0.30
C LYS A 290 7.60 25.94 -1.28
N GLU A 291 6.70 25.00 -0.99
CA GLU A 291 6.41 23.88 -1.88
C GLU A 291 5.78 24.39 -3.19
N LYS A 292 4.82 25.32 -3.13
CA LYS A 292 4.26 25.96 -4.33
C LYS A 292 5.35 26.67 -5.15
N GLN A 293 6.27 27.40 -4.52
CA GLN A 293 7.39 28.03 -5.21
C GLN A 293 8.34 27.01 -5.86
N PHE A 294 8.66 25.92 -5.16
CA PHE A 294 9.47 24.83 -5.70
C PHE A 294 8.82 24.20 -6.94
N GLN A 295 7.52 23.90 -6.86
CA GLN A 295 6.80 23.30 -7.99
C GLN A 295 6.62 24.28 -9.16
N LEU A 296 6.45 25.58 -8.92
CA LEU A 296 6.48 26.61 -9.98
C LEU A 296 7.83 26.63 -10.71
N GLN A 297 8.95 26.43 -10.01
CA GLN A 297 10.26 26.33 -10.66
C GLN A 297 10.39 25.05 -11.49
N ASN A 298 9.88 23.91 -10.98
CA ASN A 298 9.85 22.66 -11.73
C ASN A 298 9.00 22.78 -13.00
N LEU A 299 7.82 23.40 -12.93
CA LEU A 299 6.97 23.69 -14.08
C LEU A 299 7.70 24.52 -15.14
N LYS A 300 8.37 25.61 -14.74
CA LYS A 300 9.20 26.43 -15.64
C LYS A 300 10.32 25.64 -16.32
N ARG A 301 10.87 24.63 -15.65
CA ARG A 301 11.93 23.77 -16.22
C ARG A 301 11.38 22.82 -17.27
N ILE A 302 10.26 22.15 -16.98
CA ILE A 302 9.68 21.17 -17.92
C ILE A 302 9.02 21.84 -19.13
N GLN A 303 8.48 23.06 -18.96
CA GLN A 303 7.90 23.86 -20.05
C GLN A 303 8.94 24.36 -21.07
N LYS A 304 10.25 24.18 -20.82
CA LYS A 304 11.30 24.46 -21.82
C LYS A 304 11.24 23.52 -23.02
N TYR A 305 10.61 22.37 -22.86
CA TYR A 305 10.43 21.38 -23.92
C TYR A 305 8.94 21.31 -24.28
N PRO A 306 8.60 21.17 -25.57
CA PRO A 306 7.21 21.04 -25.98
C PRO A 306 6.62 19.77 -25.36
N LEU A 307 5.47 19.91 -24.71
CA LEU A 307 4.69 18.77 -24.24
C LEU A 307 4.04 18.08 -25.44
N SER A 308 3.84 16.77 -25.35
CA SER A 308 3.06 16.02 -26.32
C SER A 308 1.66 16.61 -26.41
N ALA A 309 1.20 16.94 -27.62
CA ALA A 309 -0.15 17.42 -27.82
C ALA A 309 -1.14 16.30 -27.45
N THR A 310 -2.10 16.63 -26.59
CA THR A 310 -3.14 15.70 -26.15
C THR A 310 -4.51 16.21 -26.59
N GLN A 311 -5.37 15.31 -27.04
CA GLN A 311 -6.78 15.58 -27.30
C GLN A 311 -7.62 14.98 -26.18
N LYS A 312 -8.48 15.80 -25.55
CA LYS A 312 -9.44 15.30 -24.57
C LYS A 312 -10.58 14.60 -25.31
N ILE A 313 -10.79 13.31 -25.01
CA ILE A 313 -11.82 12.47 -25.63
C ILE A 313 -13.09 12.46 -24.78
N THR A 314 -12.96 12.28 -23.47
CA THR A 314 -14.10 12.17 -22.56
C THR A 314 -13.84 12.89 -21.22
N ALA A 315 -14.84 12.90 -20.34
CA ALA A 315 -14.72 13.42 -18.98
C ALA A 315 -13.79 12.54 -18.12
N PRO A 316 -13.23 13.04 -17.00
CA PRO A 316 -12.40 12.23 -16.12
C PRO A 316 -13.12 10.96 -15.62
N LEU A 317 -12.46 9.82 -15.74
CA LEU A 317 -13.03 8.50 -15.40
C LEU A 317 -12.58 7.98 -14.03
N GLY A 318 -11.97 8.83 -13.20
CA GLY A 318 -11.37 8.42 -11.94
C GLY A 318 -10.22 7.43 -12.16
N TRP A 319 -10.26 6.31 -11.45
CA TRP A 319 -9.31 5.22 -11.66
C TRP A 319 -9.76 4.33 -12.81
N VAL A 320 -8.81 3.89 -13.64
CA VAL A 320 -9.11 3.00 -14.76
C VAL A 320 -8.14 1.83 -14.79
N THR A 321 -8.59 0.70 -15.33
CA THR A 321 -7.69 -0.38 -15.73
C THR A 321 -6.88 0.04 -16.96
N ARG A 322 -5.92 -0.81 -17.37
CA ARG A 322 -5.29 -0.69 -18.70
C ARG A 322 -6.38 -0.65 -19.78
N GLY A 323 -6.29 0.34 -20.67
CA GLY A 323 -7.13 0.44 -21.86
C GLY A 323 -6.64 -0.49 -22.98
N TYR A 324 -7.58 -1.14 -23.66
CA TYR A 324 -7.34 -2.01 -24.81
C TYR A 324 -8.03 -1.47 -26.04
N GLN A 325 -7.29 -1.27 -27.13
CA GLN A 325 -7.89 -0.85 -28.40
C GLN A 325 -8.75 -1.97 -28.99
N ASN A 326 -9.97 -1.64 -29.37
CA ASN A 326 -10.89 -2.51 -30.11
C ASN A 326 -10.86 -2.19 -31.62
N ARG A 327 -11.50 -3.03 -32.45
CA ARG A 327 -11.49 -2.90 -33.91
C ARG A 327 -12.28 -1.71 -34.45
N ASP A 328 -13.23 -1.19 -33.68
CA ASP A 328 -14.21 -0.15 -34.05
C ASP A 328 -13.79 1.26 -33.60
N ASN A 329 -12.48 1.52 -33.51
CA ASN A 329 -11.93 2.78 -33.01
C ASN A 329 -12.45 3.13 -31.59
N SER A 330 -12.56 2.13 -30.73
CA SER A 330 -12.92 2.30 -29.32
C SER A 330 -11.84 1.74 -28.39
N ILE A 331 -11.90 2.11 -27.11
CA ILE A 331 -11.06 1.56 -26.04
C ILE A 331 -11.95 0.83 -25.04
N LEU A 332 -11.59 -0.41 -24.72
CA LEU A 332 -12.14 -1.17 -23.60
C LEU A 332 -11.32 -0.90 -22.34
N LEU A 333 -12.00 -0.53 -21.26
CA LEU A 333 -11.39 -0.34 -19.94
C LEU A 333 -12.44 -0.63 -18.86
N ALA A 334 -12.03 -0.72 -17.60
CA ALA A 334 -12.97 -0.60 -16.49
C ALA A 334 -12.64 0.65 -15.69
N SER A 335 -13.66 1.31 -15.14
CA SER A 335 -13.48 2.56 -14.41
C SER A 335 -14.11 2.54 -13.02
N LEU A 336 -13.49 3.27 -12.10
CA LEU A 336 -13.96 3.52 -10.75
C LEU A 336 -14.03 5.04 -10.56
N ARG A 337 -15.25 5.59 -10.57
CA ARG A 337 -15.52 7.03 -10.49
C ARG A 337 -16.70 7.34 -9.57
N PRO A 338 -16.76 8.56 -9.00
CA PRO A 338 -17.87 8.96 -8.13
C PRO A 338 -19.24 8.79 -8.80
N HIS A 339 -20.24 8.42 -7.99
CA HIS A 339 -21.65 8.29 -8.39
C HIS A 339 -21.97 7.22 -9.45
N HIS A 340 -21.04 6.33 -9.75
CA HIS A 340 -21.23 5.24 -10.73
C HIS A 340 -20.79 3.91 -10.12
N PHE A 341 -21.44 2.82 -10.52
CA PHE A 341 -20.88 1.49 -10.26
C PHE A 341 -19.63 1.29 -11.10
N THR A 342 -18.64 0.58 -10.54
CA THR A 342 -17.50 0.16 -11.33
C THR A 342 -17.97 -0.80 -12.41
N ALA A 343 -17.58 -0.52 -13.64
CA ALA A 343 -17.97 -1.31 -14.80
C ALA A 343 -16.85 -1.39 -15.82
N ILE A 344 -16.87 -2.47 -16.60
CA ILE A 344 -16.17 -2.63 -17.86
C ILE A 344 -17.00 -1.90 -18.91
N GLU A 345 -16.37 -0.97 -19.61
CA GLU A 345 -16.98 -0.01 -20.51
C GLU A 345 -16.20 0.05 -21.83
N GLN A 346 -16.91 0.39 -22.89
CA GLN A 346 -16.34 0.72 -24.18
C GLN A 346 -16.43 2.23 -24.40
N LEU A 347 -15.28 2.87 -24.59
CA LEU A 347 -15.13 4.29 -24.90
C LEU A 347 -14.99 4.47 -26.42
N ASP A 348 -15.96 5.10 -27.06
CA ASP A 348 -15.86 5.51 -28.47
C ASP A 348 -14.89 6.70 -28.59
N LEU A 349 -13.84 6.58 -29.43
CA LEU A 349 -12.82 7.63 -29.55
C LEU A 349 -13.24 8.80 -30.44
N ASN A 350 -14.32 8.66 -31.22
CA ASN A 350 -14.87 9.73 -32.05
C ASN A 350 -15.85 10.60 -31.26
N THR A 351 -16.74 9.98 -30.49
CA THR A 351 -17.80 10.68 -29.75
C THR A 351 -17.43 10.97 -28.30
N GLY A 352 -16.53 10.17 -27.71
CA GLY A 352 -16.21 10.20 -26.28
C GLY A 352 -17.26 9.56 -25.38
N GLU A 353 -18.27 8.90 -25.95
CA GLU A 353 -19.34 8.23 -25.22
C GLU A 353 -18.85 6.89 -24.63
N LEU A 354 -19.34 6.59 -23.43
CA LEU A 354 -19.10 5.33 -22.74
C LEU A 354 -20.34 4.44 -22.82
N LYS A 355 -20.13 3.20 -23.26
CA LYS A 355 -21.14 2.14 -23.22
C LYS A 355 -20.73 1.11 -22.18
N GLU A 356 -21.57 0.90 -21.17
CA GLU A 356 -21.39 -0.17 -20.20
C GLU A 356 -21.56 -1.54 -20.87
N ILE A 357 -20.62 -2.46 -20.61
CA ILE A 357 -20.67 -3.85 -21.05
C ILE A 357 -21.05 -4.75 -19.88
N HIS A 358 -20.37 -4.59 -18.73
CA HIS A 358 -20.59 -5.43 -17.57
C HIS A 358 -20.11 -4.76 -16.29
N THR A 359 -20.81 -4.97 -15.17
CA THR A 359 -20.40 -4.46 -13.86
C THR A 359 -19.18 -5.23 -13.32
N LEU A 360 -18.29 -4.53 -12.62
CA LEU A 360 -17.10 -5.09 -11.99
C LEU A 360 -17.22 -4.93 -10.47
N ALA A 361 -17.47 -6.05 -9.79
CA ALA A 361 -17.56 -6.06 -8.33
C ALA A 361 -16.18 -5.93 -7.67
N THR A 362 -16.12 -5.28 -6.50
CA THR A 362 -14.93 -5.22 -5.62
C THR A 362 -13.66 -4.72 -6.34
N PRO A 363 -13.68 -3.49 -6.88
CA PRO A 363 -12.50 -2.86 -7.45
C PRO A 363 -11.46 -2.53 -6.38
N ALA A 364 -10.24 -2.22 -6.81
CA ALA A 364 -9.21 -1.57 -6.01
C ALA A 364 -9.02 -0.12 -6.48
N LEU A 365 -8.48 0.75 -5.61
CA LEU A 365 -7.98 2.05 -6.05
C LEU A 365 -6.77 1.87 -7.00
N ILE A 366 -6.45 2.92 -7.76
CA ILE A 366 -5.33 2.97 -8.71
C ILE A 366 -5.56 2.13 -9.98
N GLN A 367 -5.50 0.80 -9.87
CA GLN A 367 -5.57 -0.11 -11.01
C GLN A 367 -6.97 -0.64 -11.31
N VAL A 368 -7.94 -0.47 -10.41
CA VAL A 368 -9.32 -1.02 -10.50
C VAL A 368 -9.37 -2.55 -10.45
N ALA A 369 -8.78 -3.23 -11.42
CA ALA A 369 -8.66 -4.67 -11.52
C ALA A 369 -7.54 -5.07 -12.48
N SER A 370 -7.00 -6.28 -12.33
CA SER A 370 -6.16 -6.85 -13.35
C SER A 370 -7.01 -7.31 -14.53
N THR A 371 -6.66 -6.88 -15.74
CA THR A 371 -7.41 -7.19 -16.96
C THR A 371 -6.51 -7.72 -18.08
N ALA A 372 -7.09 -8.43 -19.05
CA ALA A 372 -6.47 -8.74 -20.33
C ALA A 372 -7.55 -8.88 -21.41
N PHE A 373 -7.23 -8.59 -22.66
CA PHE A 373 -8.19 -8.64 -23.77
C PHE A 373 -7.73 -9.54 -24.89
N ASP A 374 -8.58 -10.50 -25.29
CA ASP A 374 -8.42 -11.29 -26.51
C ASP A 374 -9.30 -10.70 -27.62
N GLN A 375 -8.71 -9.83 -28.42
CA GLN A 375 -9.41 -9.15 -29.52
C GLN A 375 -9.94 -10.11 -30.60
N GLN A 376 -9.31 -11.28 -30.79
CA GLN A 376 -9.75 -12.24 -31.80
C GLN A 376 -10.98 -13.03 -31.34
N LYS A 377 -11.03 -13.36 -30.05
CA LYS A 377 -12.15 -14.11 -29.45
C LYS A 377 -13.27 -13.22 -28.90
N GLY A 378 -13.01 -11.93 -28.68
CA GLY A 378 -13.99 -11.00 -28.11
C GLY A 378 -14.17 -11.15 -26.60
N PHE A 379 -13.19 -11.73 -25.89
CA PHE A 379 -13.26 -11.89 -24.44
C PHE A 379 -12.37 -10.87 -23.72
N LEU A 380 -12.93 -10.18 -22.74
CA LEU A 380 -12.17 -9.43 -21.75
C LEU A 380 -12.11 -10.23 -20.45
N PHE A 381 -10.90 -10.49 -19.98
CA PHE A 381 -10.64 -11.14 -18.71
C PHE A 381 -10.43 -10.09 -17.64
N PHE A 382 -10.97 -10.33 -16.45
CA PHE A 382 -10.87 -9.41 -15.32
C PHE A 382 -10.90 -10.15 -13.98
N THR A 383 -10.36 -9.51 -12.95
CA THR A 383 -10.36 -10.01 -11.59
C THR A 383 -11.41 -9.32 -10.73
N THR A 384 -11.98 -10.04 -9.76
CA THR A 384 -12.74 -9.48 -8.62
C THR A 384 -12.00 -9.77 -7.31
N HIS A 385 -12.47 -9.26 -6.19
CA HIS A 385 -11.80 -9.26 -4.88
C HIS A 385 -10.43 -8.55 -4.92
N ASN A 386 -10.36 -7.40 -5.59
CA ASN A 386 -9.10 -6.72 -5.87
C ASN A 386 -8.51 -5.98 -4.65
N GLU A 387 -9.35 -5.48 -3.73
CA GLU A 387 -8.87 -4.80 -2.53
C GLU A 387 -8.64 -5.78 -1.36
N ARG A 388 -9.50 -6.79 -1.21
CA ARG A 388 -9.50 -7.72 -0.07
C ARG A 388 -9.97 -9.10 -0.50
N GLY A 389 -9.41 -10.13 0.11
CA GLY A 389 -9.73 -11.53 -0.19
C GLY A 389 -8.89 -12.09 -1.33
N TYR A 390 -9.33 -13.25 -1.83
CA TYR A 390 -8.66 -13.98 -2.89
C TYR A 390 -9.32 -13.67 -4.24
N ARG A 391 -8.51 -13.30 -5.23
CA ARG A 391 -9.02 -12.91 -6.54
C ARG A 391 -9.67 -14.08 -7.25
N ASP A 392 -10.91 -13.86 -7.69
CA ASP A 392 -11.53 -14.68 -8.73
C ASP A 392 -11.07 -14.17 -10.10
N LEU A 393 -11.07 -15.06 -11.08
CA LEU A 393 -10.80 -14.74 -12.48
C LEU A 393 -12.05 -15.00 -13.33
N TRP A 394 -12.47 -13.96 -14.05
CA TRP A 394 -13.66 -13.93 -14.89
C TRP A 394 -13.31 -13.66 -16.35
N ALA A 395 -14.20 -14.06 -17.24
CA ALA A 395 -14.24 -13.62 -18.63
C ALA A 395 -15.63 -13.05 -18.93
N VAL A 396 -15.67 -11.97 -19.71
CA VAL A 396 -16.89 -11.40 -20.29
C VAL A 396 -16.76 -11.33 -21.79
N ASP A 397 -17.81 -11.73 -22.51
CA ASP A 397 -17.94 -11.49 -23.95
C ASP A 397 -18.37 -10.04 -24.16
N ILE A 398 -17.55 -9.28 -24.88
CA ILE A 398 -17.78 -7.84 -25.06
C ILE A 398 -19.00 -7.53 -25.94
N ASN A 399 -19.50 -8.51 -26.70
CA ASN A 399 -20.59 -8.29 -27.66
C ASN A 399 -21.96 -8.35 -26.99
N ASN A 400 -22.14 -9.25 -26.02
CA ASN A 400 -23.42 -9.47 -25.35
C ASN A 400 -23.38 -9.18 -23.84
N GLY A 401 -22.20 -8.95 -23.25
CA GLY A 401 -22.02 -8.68 -21.82
C GLY A 401 -22.17 -9.91 -20.93
N GLU A 402 -22.33 -11.12 -21.50
CA GLU A 402 -22.41 -12.35 -20.73
C GLU A 402 -21.05 -12.69 -20.14
N SER A 403 -21.03 -12.97 -18.83
CA SER A 403 -19.81 -13.29 -18.11
C SER A 403 -19.85 -14.67 -17.47
N LYS A 404 -18.66 -15.24 -17.30
CA LYS A 404 -18.45 -16.53 -16.66
C LYS A 404 -17.22 -16.46 -15.77
N ARG A 405 -17.37 -16.94 -14.53
CA ARG A 405 -16.21 -17.19 -13.67
C ARG A 405 -15.42 -18.37 -14.19
N LEU A 406 -14.15 -18.14 -14.51
CA LEU A 406 -13.23 -19.19 -14.96
C LEU A 406 -12.64 -19.93 -13.76
N PHE A 407 -12.16 -19.18 -12.77
CA PHE A 407 -11.49 -19.74 -11.61
C PHE A 407 -11.89 -18.95 -10.35
N GLN A 408 -12.34 -19.67 -9.33
CA GLN A 408 -12.62 -19.11 -8.01
C GLN A 408 -11.36 -19.15 -7.14
N ASP A 409 -11.13 -18.10 -6.35
CA ASP A 409 -10.00 -17.95 -5.43
C ASP A 409 -8.67 -18.34 -6.09
N ALA A 410 -8.55 -17.98 -7.37
CA ALA A 410 -7.42 -18.33 -8.21
C ALA A 410 -6.15 -17.59 -7.77
N ARG A 411 -6.35 -16.40 -7.18
CA ARG A 411 -5.30 -15.50 -6.71
C ARG A 411 -4.34 -15.09 -7.83
N ILE A 412 -4.89 -14.89 -9.03
CA ILE A 412 -4.15 -14.51 -10.24
C ILE A 412 -4.40 -13.03 -10.53
N GLY A 413 -3.35 -12.29 -10.83
CA GLY A 413 -3.41 -10.94 -11.42
C GLY A 413 -2.31 -10.72 -12.44
N ASN A 414 -2.04 -9.47 -12.80
CA ASN A 414 -1.09 -9.09 -13.86
C ASN A 414 -1.29 -9.95 -15.13
N LEU A 415 -2.51 -9.92 -15.65
CA LEU A 415 -2.95 -10.78 -16.74
C LEU A 415 -2.37 -10.34 -18.08
N ALA A 416 -2.11 -11.32 -18.96
CA ALA A 416 -1.77 -11.09 -20.35
C ALA A 416 -2.31 -12.22 -21.23
N ILE A 417 -2.65 -11.91 -22.48
CA ILE A 417 -3.13 -12.90 -23.46
C ILE A 417 -2.04 -13.11 -24.51
N ASN A 418 -1.75 -14.37 -24.84
CA ASN A 418 -0.96 -14.70 -26.01
C ASN A 418 -1.87 -14.65 -27.26
N PRO A 419 -1.63 -13.74 -28.22
CA PRO A 419 -2.55 -13.52 -29.33
C PRO A 419 -2.55 -14.64 -30.40
N GLN A 420 -1.57 -15.55 -30.38
CA GLN A 420 -1.50 -16.67 -31.33
C GLN A 420 -2.18 -17.93 -30.80
N THR A 421 -1.98 -18.22 -29.52
CA THR A 421 -2.47 -19.45 -28.87
C THR A 421 -3.72 -19.22 -28.04
N HIS A 422 -4.11 -17.96 -27.82
CA HIS A 422 -5.17 -17.55 -26.90
C HIS A 422 -4.93 -18.04 -25.47
N ALA A 423 -3.69 -18.34 -25.10
CA ALA A 423 -3.37 -18.73 -23.74
C ALA A 423 -3.41 -17.50 -22.82
N LEU A 424 -4.13 -17.61 -21.70
CA LEU A 424 -4.17 -16.60 -20.65
C LEU A 424 -3.01 -16.83 -19.69
N TRP A 425 -2.17 -15.83 -19.54
CA TRP A 425 -1.07 -15.79 -18.59
C TRP A 425 -1.39 -14.85 -17.43
N GLY A 426 -0.75 -15.10 -16.30
CA GLY A 426 -0.83 -14.21 -15.15
C GLY A 426 0.16 -14.59 -14.06
N ILE A 427 0.18 -13.78 -13.02
CA ILE A 427 0.95 -14.01 -11.80
C ILE A 427 0.02 -14.52 -10.71
N GLN A 428 0.23 -15.77 -10.30
CA GLN A 428 -0.51 -16.38 -9.20
C GLN A 428 0.23 -16.20 -7.88
N ILE A 429 -0.49 -15.83 -6.83
CA ILE A 429 0.03 -15.71 -5.48
C ILE A 429 -0.44 -16.91 -4.65
N ARG A 430 0.49 -17.64 -4.04
CA ARG A 430 0.21 -18.70 -3.07
C ARG A 430 1.24 -18.71 -1.97
N HIS A 431 0.81 -18.69 -0.71
CA HIS A 431 1.69 -18.73 0.46
C HIS A 431 2.81 -17.69 0.38
N SER A 432 2.46 -16.47 -0.08
CA SER A 432 3.40 -15.34 -0.25
C SER A 432 4.50 -15.55 -1.29
N GLN A 433 4.35 -16.56 -2.14
CA GLN A 433 5.18 -16.76 -3.32
C GLN A 433 4.37 -16.44 -4.57
N SER A 434 5.05 -15.86 -5.54
CA SER A 434 4.50 -15.57 -6.85
C SER A 434 4.95 -16.64 -7.84
N ALA A 435 4.07 -17.05 -8.73
CA ALA A 435 4.40 -17.90 -9.86
C ALA A 435 3.83 -17.33 -11.15
N LEU A 436 4.62 -17.39 -12.22
CA LEU A 436 4.10 -17.22 -13.57
C LEU A 436 3.29 -18.47 -13.92
N VAL A 437 2.01 -18.27 -14.20
CA VAL A 437 1.06 -19.32 -14.56
C VAL A 437 0.43 -19.05 -15.91
N MET A 438 -0.09 -20.11 -16.54
CA MET A 438 -0.80 -20.04 -17.80
C MET A 438 -1.98 -21.00 -17.80
N SER A 439 -3.08 -20.59 -18.41
CA SER A 439 -4.25 -21.41 -18.74
C SER A 439 -4.46 -21.37 -20.25
N SER A 440 -4.28 -22.53 -20.91
CA SER A 440 -4.53 -22.64 -22.36
C SER A 440 -6.02 -22.58 -22.65
N PHE A 441 -6.41 -21.98 -23.77
CA PHE A 441 -7.79 -22.07 -24.27
C PHE A 441 -8.23 -23.55 -24.34
N PRO A 442 -9.42 -23.94 -23.84
CA PRO A 442 -10.55 -23.11 -23.41
C PRO A 442 -10.61 -22.81 -21.90
N TYR A 443 -9.45 -22.60 -21.26
CA TYR A 443 -9.29 -22.13 -19.88
C TYR A 443 -9.81 -23.07 -18.79
N GLN A 444 -9.54 -24.37 -18.92
CA GLN A 444 -10.04 -25.37 -17.97
C GLN A 444 -9.16 -25.54 -16.72
N GLN A 445 -7.86 -25.27 -16.83
CA GLN A 445 -6.91 -25.48 -15.73
C GLN A 445 -5.75 -24.50 -15.77
N ILE A 446 -5.27 -24.13 -14.59
CA ILE A 446 -4.09 -23.28 -14.40
C ILE A 446 -2.85 -24.16 -14.31
N SER A 447 -1.86 -23.91 -15.16
CA SER A 447 -0.58 -24.59 -15.18
C SER A 447 0.55 -23.64 -14.75
N PRO A 448 1.25 -23.89 -13.64
CA PRO A 448 2.43 -23.10 -13.30
C PRO A 448 3.58 -23.37 -14.26
N LYS A 449 4.32 -22.31 -14.56
CA LYS A 449 5.46 -22.35 -15.48
C LYS A 449 6.75 -22.01 -14.77
N ILE A 450 6.74 -20.96 -13.96
CA ILE A 450 7.94 -20.48 -13.25
C ILE A 450 7.54 -20.06 -11.84
N LEU A 451 8.16 -20.67 -10.84
CA LEU A 451 8.10 -20.18 -9.46
C LEU A 451 9.13 -19.07 -9.28
N LEU A 452 8.69 -17.91 -8.78
CA LEU A 452 9.55 -16.76 -8.58
C LEU A 452 10.20 -16.79 -7.19
N PRO A 453 11.43 -16.27 -7.04
CA PRO A 453 12.03 -16.09 -5.72
C PRO A 453 11.15 -15.23 -4.80
N VAL A 454 11.16 -15.51 -3.50
CA VAL A 454 10.42 -14.72 -2.50
C VAL A 454 10.78 -13.24 -2.60
N GLY A 455 9.76 -12.38 -2.62
CA GLY A 455 9.89 -10.93 -2.77
C GLY A 455 10.14 -10.45 -4.19
N THR A 456 10.10 -11.33 -5.20
CA THR A 456 10.06 -10.92 -6.60
C THR A 456 8.63 -10.50 -6.94
N ILE A 457 8.48 -9.25 -7.39
CA ILE A 457 7.20 -8.70 -7.86
C ILE A 457 7.32 -8.53 -9.37
N LEU A 458 6.43 -9.19 -10.12
CA LEU A 458 6.29 -8.97 -11.56
C LEU A 458 5.03 -8.15 -11.81
N GLY A 459 5.21 -6.96 -12.37
CA GLY A 459 4.15 -6.07 -12.80
C GLY A 459 4.09 -5.95 -14.32
N HIS A 460 2.95 -5.50 -14.84
CA HIS A 460 2.77 -5.12 -16.26
C HIS A 460 3.13 -6.22 -17.27
N LEU A 461 2.73 -7.47 -16.99
CA LEU A 461 2.97 -8.58 -17.90
C LEU A 461 2.47 -8.24 -19.32
N GLN A 462 3.32 -8.48 -20.31
CA GLN A 462 3.00 -8.34 -21.72
C GLN A 462 3.59 -9.49 -22.51
N ILE A 463 2.89 -9.88 -23.56
CA ILE A 463 3.30 -10.92 -24.49
C ILE A 463 3.48 -10.26 -25.84
N HIS A 464 4.58 -10.59 -26.51
CA HIS A 464 4.89 -10.04 -27.83
C HIS A 464 3.77 -10.44 -28.82
N PRO A 465 3.39 -9.58 -29.78
CA PRO A 465 2.35 -9.91 -30.77
C PRO A 465 2.63 -11.20 -31.57
N ASN A 466 3.90 -11.58 -31.68
CA ASN A 466 4.34 -12.81 -32.37
C ASN A 466 4.36 -14.06 -31.49
N GLY A 467 3.81 -14.01 -30.27
CA GLY A 467 3.74 -15.15 -29.35
C GLY A 467 4.82 -15.15 -28.29
#